data_AF-A0A258WH55-F1
#
_entry.id   AF-A0A258WH55-F1
#
_cell.length_a   1.000
_cell.length_b   1.000
_cell.length_c   1.000
_cell.angle_alpha   90.00
_cell.angle_beta   90.00
_cell.angle_gamma   90.00
#
_symmetry.space_group_name_H-M   'P 1'
#
loop_
_entity.id
_entity.type
_entity.pdbx_description
1 polymer ?
#
loop_
_entity_poly.entity_id
_entity_poly.type
_entity_poly.pdbx_seq_one_letter_code
_entity_poly.pdbx_strand_id
1 'polypeptide(L)' 'IELMLNAVNLLLTAFSVHHNDPSGQVFVFFIMALAAAEVAIGLAIIVMVYRNTNSTDVNILNKLKW' A
#
# COMPACT_ATOMS: atom_id res chain seq x y z
N ILE A 1 5.57 0.34 0.67
CA ILE A 1 4.49 0.26 -0.34
C ILE A 1 3.79 1.61 -0.44
N GLU A 2 3.41 2.21 0.68
CA GLU A 2 2.88 3.59 0.76
C GLU A 2 3.61 4.64 -0.10
N LEU A 3 4.95 4.69 -0.04
CA LEU A 3 5.73 5.65 -0.84
C LEU A 3 5.56 5.42 -2.35
N MET A 4 5.44 4.16 -2.77
CA MET A 4 5.20 3.80 -4.18
C MET A 4 3.78 4.17 -4.61
N LEU A 5 2.77 3.95 -3.76
CA LEU A 5 1.39 4.36 -4.05
C LEU A 5 1.26 5.88 -4.12
N ASN A 6 1.97 6.62 -3.27
CA ASN A 6 2.02 8.08 -3.35
C ASN A 6 2.66 8.56 -4.66
N ALA A 7 3.74 7.91 -5.11
CA ALA A 7 4.36 8.22 -6.40
C ALA A 7 3.39 8.01 -7.58
N VAL A 8 2.58 6.95 -7.55
CA VAL A 8 1.53 6.71 -8.56
C VAL A 8 0.45 7.81 -8.51
N ASN A 9 0.02 8.23 -7.32
CA ASN A 9 -0.95 9.32 -7.17
C ASN A 9 -0.43 10.65 -7.74
N LEU A 10 0.85 10.95 -7.48
CA LEU A 10 1.50 12.13 -8.05
C LEU A 10 1.52 12.06 -9.59
N LEU A 11 1.88 10.91 -10.15
CA LEU A 11 1.94 10.69 -11.59
C LEU A 11 0.55 10.88 -12.25
N LEU A 12 -0.50 10.28 -11.68
CA LEU A 12 -1.87 10.42 -12.17
C LEU A 12 -2.38 11.86 -12.08
N THR A 13 -2.05 12.57 -11.00
CA THR A 13 -2.40 13.98 -10.84
C THR A 13 -1.67 14.84 -11.88
N ALA A 14 -0.38 14.59 -12.11
CA ALA A 14 0.41 15.30 -13.13
C ALA A 14 -0.15 15.06 -14.55
N PHE A 15 -0.51 13.82 -14.90
CA PHE A 15 -1.11 13.50 -16.20
C PHE A 15 -2.52 14.06 -16.36
N SER A 16 -3.32 14.08 -15.29
CA SER A 16 -4.64 14.70 -15.28
C SER A 16 -4.56 16.19 -15.62
N VAL A 17 -3.59 16.90 -15.02
CA VAL A 17 -3.33 18.31 -15.34
C VAL A 17 -2.80 18.48 -16.76
N HIS A 18 -1.87 17.62 -17.20
CA HIS A 18 -1.29 17.71 -18.54
C HIS A 18 -2.30 17.48 -19.67
N HIS A 19 -3.23 16.54 -19.51
CA HIS A 19 -4.26 16.22 -20.52
C HIS A 19 -5.55 17.01 -20.33
N ASN A 20 -5.64 17.86 -19.29
CA ASN A 20 -6.85 18.58 -18.92
C ASN A 20 -8.07 17.65 -18.70
N ASP A 21 -7.79 16.43 -18.23
CA ASP A 21 -8.79 15.38 -18.01
C ASP A 21 -8.92 15.10 -16.50
N PRO A 22 -10.08 15.40 -15.88
CA PRO A 22 -10.29 15.17 -14.45
C PRO A 22 -10.40 13.69 -14.07
N SER A 23 -10.49 12.75 -15.01
CA SER A 23 -10.55 11.31 -14.72
C SER A 23 -9.35 10.80 -13.91
N GLY A 24 -8.16 11.37 -14.11
CA GLY A 24 -6.98 11.00 -13.32
C GLY A 24 -7.08 11.39 -11.85
N GLN A 25 -7.69 12.53 -11.52
CA GLN A 25 -7.93 12.94 -10.13
C GLN A 25 -8.97 12.06 -9.44
N VAL A 26 -10.02 11.65 -10.16
CA VAL A 26 -11.02 10.71 -9.62
C VAL A 26 -10.36 9.38 -9.23
N PHE A 27 -9.44 8.88 -10.05
CA PHE A 27 -8.73 7.63 -9.74
C PHE A 27 -7.81 7.73 -8.52
N VAL A 28 -7.18 8.89 -8.29
CA VAL A 28 -6.37 9.15 -7.08
C VAL A 28 -7.19 8.98 -5.80
N PHE A 29 -8.47 9.41 -5.79
CA PHE A 29 -9.35 9.19 -4.62
C PHE A 29 -9.57 7.70 -4.34
N PHE A 30 -9.75 6.88 -5.36
CA PHE A 30 -9.87 5.43 -5.19
C PHE A 30 -8.58 4.81 -4.65
N ILE A 31 -7.41 5.25 -5.12
CA ILE A 31 -6.13 4.77 -4.60
C ILE A 31 -5.94 5.16 -3.13
N MET A 32 -6.35 6.37 -2.72
CA MET A 32 -6.29 6.78 -1.31
C MET A 32 -7.17 5.89 -0.42
N ALA A 33 -8.37 5.53 -0.87
CA ALA A 33 -9.24 4.60 -0.15
C ALA A 33 -8.64 3.19 -0.06
N LEU A 34 -8.03 2.70 -1.16
CA LEU A 34 -7.34 1.42 -1.19
C LEU A 34 -6.12 1.40 -0.26
N ALA A 35 -5.31 2.46 -0.25
CA ALA A 35 -4.15 2.59 0.64
C ALA A 35 -4.57 2.55 2.13
N ALA A 36 -5.67 3.22 2.48
CA ALA A 36 -6.21 3.16 3.84
C ALA A 36 -6.62 1.72 4.24
N ALA A 37 -7.25 0.98 3.33
CA ALA A 37 -7.61 -0.42 3.56
C ALA A 37 -6.38 -1.33 3.67
N GLU A 38 -5.38 -1.15 2.79
CA GLU A 38 -4.13 -1.90 2.82
C GLU A 38 -3.39 -1.73 4.15
N VAL A 39 -3.23 -0.50 4.63
CA VAL A 39 -2.53 -0.22 5.90
C VAL A 39 -3.22 -0.90 7.08
N ALA A 40 -4.55 -0.89 7.13
CA ALA A 40 -5.31 -1.56 8.18
C ALA A 40 -5.03 -3.08 8.20
N ILE A 41 -5.04 -3.72 7.04
CA ILE A 41 -4.78 -5.16 6.91
C ILE A 41 -3.31 -5.48 7.17
N GLY A 42 -2.38 -4.72 6.60
CA GLY A 42 -0.95 -4.89 6.75
C GLY A 42 -0.51 -4.80 8.22
N LEU A 43 -1.00 -3.80 8.96
CA LEU A 43 -0.74 -3.68 10.39
C LEU A 43 -1.36 -4.84 11.19
N ALA A 44 -2.57 -5.27 10.87
CA ALA A 44 -3.19 -6.41 11.54
C ALA A 44 -2.35 -7.69 11.40
N ILE A 45 -1.81 -7.94 10.19
CA ILE A 45 -0.91 -9.06 9.93
C ILE A 45 0.41 -8.91 10.70
N ILE A 46 1.04 -7.73 10.64
CA ILE A 46 2.31 -7.47 11.35
C ILE A 46 2.15 -7.70 12.86
N VAL A 47 1.07 -7.20 13.46
CA VAL A 47 0.81 -7.39 14.89
C VAL A 47 0.59 -8.87 15.22
N MET A 48 -0.16 -9.61 14.40
CA MET A 48 -0.37 -11.05 14.58
C MET A 48 0.97 -11.81 14.52
N VAL A 49 1.78 -11.52 13.50
CA VAL A 49 3.09 -12.16 13.32
C VAL A 49 4.02 -11.83 14.49
N TYR A 50 4.08 -10.57 14.90
CA TYR A 50 4.91 -10.14 16.03
C TYR A 50 4.49 -10.84 17.32
N ARG A 51 3.19 -11.02 17.59
CA ARG A 51 2.70 -11.77 18.76
C ARG A 51 3.14 -13.24 18.76
N ASN A 52 3.31 -13.85 17.60
CA ASN A 52 3.68 -15.27 17.48
C ASN A 52 5.21 -15.49 17.44
N THR A 53 5.96 -14.48 17.02
CA THR A 53 7.39 -14.62 16.71
C THR A 53 8.30 -13.72 17.52
N ASN A 54 7.75 -12.74 18.25
CA ASN A 54 8.45 -11.69 19.01
C ASN A 54 9.57 -10.98 18.22
N SER A 55 9.51 -11.03 16.89
CA SER A 55 10.49 -10.43 16.00
C SER A 55 9.77 -9.89 14.77
N THR A 56 10.31 -8.80 14.21
CA THR A 56 9.85 -8.20 12.96
C THR A 56 10.68 -8.66 11.76
N ASP A 57 11.66 -9.54 11.97
CA ASP A 57 12.44 -10.13 10.88
C ASP A 57 11.51 -10.95 9.96
N VAL A 58 11.61 -10.75 8.66
CA VAL A 58 10.82 -11.51 7.68
C VAL A 58 11.41 -12.90 7.43
N ASN A 59 12.70 -13.12 7.73
CA ASN A 59 13.39 -14.39 7.47
C ASN A 59 12.90 -15.54 8.35
N ILE A 60 12.41 -15.24 9.56
CA ILE A 60 11.84 -16.23 10.48
C ILE A 60 10.52 -16.84 9.97
N LEU A 61 9.88 -16.22 8.96
CA LEU A 61 8.67 -16.72 8.32
C LEU A 61 8.95 -17.76 7.22
N ASN A 62 10.21 -18.15 7.02
CA ASN A 62 10.63 -19.14 6.02
C ASN A 62 10.45 -20.60 6.51
N LYS A 63 9.27 -20.93 7.07
CA LYS A 63 8.95 -22.26 7.62
C LYS A 63 8.18 -23.16 6.65
N LEU A 64 7.76 -22.63 5.49
CA LEU A 64 7.17 -23.42 4.41
C LEU A 64 8.29 -24.17 3.67
N LYS A 65 8.62 -25.37 4.14
CA LYS A 65 9.38 -26.37 3.39
C LYS A 65 8.43 -27.44 2.86
N TRP A 66 8.62 -27.84 1.61
CA TRP A 66 8.05 -29.06 1.06
C TRP A 66 8.78 -30.28 1.65
#